data_AF-A0A2U9IQP0-F1
#
_entry.id   AF-A0A2U9IQP0-F1
#
_cell.length_a   1.000
_cell.length_b   1.000
_cell.length_c   1.000
_cell.angle_alpha   90.00
_cell.angle_beta   90.00
_cell.angle_gamma   90.00
#
_symmetry.space_group_name_H-M   'P 1'
#
loop_
_entity.id
_entity.type
_entity.pdbx_description
1 polymer ?
#
loop_
_entity_poly.entity_id
_entity_poly.type
_entity_poly.pdbx_seq_one_letter_code
_entity_poly.pdbx_strand_id
1 'polypeptide(L)'
;MLSDKEVVLSAVETLGKWDIMLAGIKDNELLMVIKRRDNDVSKSYPDTLEVDGRTFNVKYYDSEEYFNLLRSDETIFRKYNIVYFVKVYMRKVLDTLAYLEVEKLSNEFRSTDSF
;
A
#
# COMPACT_ATOMS: atom_id res chain seq x y z
N MET A 1 -9.32 12.46 -19.04
CA MET A 1 -9.36 12.05 -17.63
C MET A 1 -8.22 11.08 -17.44
N LEU A 2 -7.31 11.37 -16.50
CA LEU A 2 -6.16 10.49 -16.24
C LEU A 2 -6.62 9.10 -15.77
N SER A 3 -5.88 8.07 -16.16
CA SER A 3 -6.01 6.73 -15.59
C SER A 3 -5.51 6.69 -14.15
N ASP A 4 -6.02 5.73 -13.37
CA ASP A 4 -5.57 5.48 -11.99
C ASP A 4 -4.05 5.42 -11.85
N LYS A 5 -3.39 4.76 -12.81
CA LYS A 5 -1.93 4.66 -12.85
C LYS A 5 -1.27 6.02 -13.03
N GLU A 6 -1.78 6.85 -13.94
CA GLU A 6 -1.24 8.19 -14.19
C GLU A 6 -1.43 9.09 -12.96
N VAL A 7 -2.59 9.03 -12.30
CA VAL A 7 -2.85 9.76 -11.05
C VAL A 7 -1.84 9.38 -9.97
N VAL A 8 -1.61 8.08 -9.76
CA VAL A 8 -0.63 7.58 -8.78
C VAL A 8 0.78 8.05 -9.13
N LEU A 9 1.18 7.97 -10.40
CA LEU A 9 2.50 8.40 -10.84
C LEU A 9 2.71 9.91 -10.61
N SER A 10 1.74 10.75 -10.96
CA SER A 10 1.80 12.19 -10.70
C SER A 10 1.90 12.50 -9.21
N ALA A 11 1.10 11.85 -8.37
CA ALA A 11 1.15 12.04 -6.91
C ALA A 11 2.52 11.63 -6.33
N VAL A 12 3.09 10.51 -6.80
CA VAL A 12 4.41 10.03 -6.35
C VAL A 12 5.53 10.96 -6.80
N GLU A 13 5.43 11.55 -7.99
CA GLU A 13 6.39 12.57 -8.45
C GLU A 13 6.35 13.81 -7.55
N THR A 14 5.16 14.29 -7.18
CA THR A 14 4.99 15.43 -6.26
C THR A 14 5.58 15.16 -4.88
N LEU A 15 5.39 13.95 -4.34
CA LEU A 15 5.85 13.59 -2.99
C LEU A 15 7.33 13.16 -2.92
N GLY A 16 7.95 12.89 -4.06
CA GLY A 16 9.32 12.39 -4.16
C GLY A 16 9.38 10.88 -4.34
N LYS A 17 9.53 10.45 -5.60
CA LYS A 17 9.56 9.04 -6.02
C LYS A 17 10.56 8.13 -5.29
N TRP A 18 11.65 8.70 -4.78
CA TRP A 18 12.70 7.93 -4.12
C TRP A 18 12.30 7.45 -2.73
N ASP A 19 11.27 8.05 -2.14
CA ASP A 19 10.81 7.76 -0.79
C ASP A 19 9.60 6.83 -0.76
N ILE A 20 9.00 6.55 -1.92
CA ILE A 20 7.83 5.68 -2.04
C ILE A 20 8.27 4.27 -2.41
N MET A 21 7.90 3.28 -1.60
CA MET A 21 8.09 1.86 -1.88
C MET A 21 6.99 1.32 -2.81
N LEU A 22 5.76 1.68 -2.48
CA LEU A 22 4.51 1.27 -3.11
C LEU A 22 3.47 2.38 -2.93
N ALA A 23 2.60 2.54 -3.91
CA ALA A 23 1.45 3.41 -3.85
C ALA A 23 0.20 2.68 -4.36
N GLY A 24 -0.97 3.20 -4.01
CA GLY A 24 -2.25 2.67 -4.46
C GLY A 24 -3.30 3.75 -4.60
N ILE A 25 -4.33 3.47 -5.37
CA ILE A 25 -5.49 4.34 -5.51
C ILE A 25 -6.78 3.55 -5.35
N LYS A 26 -7.74 4.15 -4.65
CA LYS A 26 -9.10 3.66 -4.50
C LYS A 26 -10.03 4.87 -4.39
N ASP A 27 -10.95 5.01 -5.33
CA ASP A 27 -11.92 6.10 -5.37
C ASP A 27 -11.24 7.49 -5.32
N ASN A 28 -11.27 8.13 -4.15
CA ASN A 28 -10.69 9.44 -3.89
C ASN A 28 -9.62 9.40 -2.79
N GLU A 29 -9.05 8.22 -2.56
CA GLU A 29 -8.01 7.95 -1.58
C GLU A 29 -6.76 7.38 -2.27
N LEU A 30 -5.61 7.95 -1.91
CA LEU A 30 -4.29 7.50 -2.28
C LEU A 30 -3.64 6.81 -1.09
N LEU A 31 -3.08 5.62 -1.32
CA LEU A 31 -2.20 4.94 -0.39
C LEU A 31 -0.75 5.26 -0.77
N MET A 32 0.05 5.68 0.19
CA MET A 32 1.48 5.96 0.03
C MET A 32 2.28 5.21 1.10
N VAL A 33 3.01 4.18 0.69
CA VAL A 33 3.90 3.42 1.57
C VAL A 33 5.30 3.97 1.40
N ILE A 34 5.79 4.65 2.43
CA ILE A 34 7.08 5.35 2.41
C ILE A 34 8.18 4.48 2.99
N LYS A 35 9.44 4.69 2.56
CA LYS A 35 10.58 3.89 3.04
C LYS A 35 10.71 3.95 4.56
N ARG A 36 10.69 5.17 5.10
CA ARG A 36 10.78 5.48 6.54
C ARG A 36 10.59 6.98 6.76
N ARG A 37 9.69 7.39 7.65
CA ARG A 37 9.40 8.79 8.02
C ARG A 37 10.47 9.42 8.89
N ASP A 38 11.26 8.61 9.60
CA ASP A 38 12.27 9.03 10.60
C ASP A 38 13.61 9.49 10.01
N ASN A 39 13.89 9.21 8.73
CA ASN A 39 15.16 9.59 8.09
C ASN A 39 15.21 11.07 7.68
N ASP A 40 14.06 11.76 7.63
CA ASP A 40 14.00 13.18 7.27
C ASP A 40 12.86 13.88 8.02
N VAL A 41 13.18 14.35 9.24
CA VAL A 41 12.25 15.07 10.14
C VAL A 41 11.74 16.38 9.51
N SER A 42 12.41 16.89 8.47
CA SER A 42 11.98 18.11 7.76
C SER A 42 10.91 17.85 6.70
N LYS A 43 10.66 16.58 6.36
CA LYS A 43 9.73 16.21 5.29
C LYS A 43 8.32 16.00 5.84
N SER A 44 7.50 17.04 5.71
CA SER A 44 6.06 16.98 5.97
C SER A 44 5.30 16.44 4.76
N TYR A 45 4.44 15.46 4.97
CA TYR A 45 3.58 14.88 3.94
C TYR A 45 2.15 15.46 4.09
N PRO A 46 1.56 16.01 3.02
CA PRO A 46 0.23 16.61 3.11
C PRO A 46 -0.86 15.54 3.17
N ASP A 47 -1.89 15.73 4.00
CA ASP A 47 -3.02 14.80 4.11
C ASP A 47 -3.89 14.74 2.84
N THR A 48 -3.73 15.71 1.94
CA THR A 48 -4.44 15.79 0.66
C THR A 48 -3.52 16.20 -0.47
N LEU A 49 -3.78 15.69 -1.68
CA LEU A 49 -3.09 16.09 -2.91
C LEU A 49 -4.09 16.42 -4.00
N GLU A 50 -3.82 17.49 -4.75
CA GLU A 50 -4.56 17.81 -5.97
C GLU A 50 -3.82 17.28 -7.20
N VAL A 51 -4.51 16.46 -8.00
CA VAL A 51 -4.00 15.90 -9.26
C VAL A 51 -5.08 16.06 -10.32
N ASP A 52 -4.77 16.74 -11.42
CA ASP A 52 -5.70 16.98 -12.55
C ASP A 52 -7.05 17.59 -12.09
N GLY A 53 -6.99 18.60 -11.20
CA GLY A 53 -8.17 19.29 -10.66
C GLY A 53 -9.04 18.45 -9.71
N ARG A 54 -8.57 17.26 -9.30
CA ARG A 54 -9.23 16.40 -8.31
C ARG A 54 -8.40 16.33 -7.04
N THR A 55 -9.03 16.57 -5.89
CA THR A 55 -8.40 16.44 -4.58
C THR A 55 -8.55 15.02 -4.06
N PHE A 56 -7.45 14.37 -3.71
CA PHE A 56 -7.40 13.04 -3.10
C PHE A 56 -6.96 13.14 -1.64
N ASN A 57 -7.56 12.33 -0.77
CA ASN A 57 -7.05 12.10 0.58
C ASN A 57 -5.87 11.14 0.51
N VAL A 58 -4.81 11.37 1.29
CA VAL A 58 -3.61 10.54 1.24
C VAL A 58 -3.39 9.83 2.58
N LYS A 59 -3.30 8.51 2.53
CA LYS A 59 -2.92 7.66 3.67
C LYS A 59 -1.47 7.26 3.56
N TYR A 60 -0.70 7.65 4.56
CA TYR A 60 0.71 7.34 4.66
C TYR A 60 0.97 6.25 5.68
N TYR A 61 1.80 5.27 5.30
CA TYR A 61 2.34 4.27 6.21
C TYR A 61 3.84 4.15 6.01
N ASP A 62 4.56 3.96 7.10
CA ASP A 62 5.93 3.48 6.99
C ASP A 62 5.97 2.05 6.44
N SER A 63 7.04 1.69 5.74
CA SER A 63 7.13 0.41 5.04
C SER A 63 7.00 -0.80 5.97
N GLU A 64 7.54 -0.72 7.18
CA GLU A 64 7.38 -1.78 8.19
C GLU A 64 6.02 -1.71 8.90
N GLU A 65 5.48 -0.51 9.14
CA GLU A 65 4.13 -0.33 9.69
C GLU A 65 3.07 -0.95 8.77
N TYR A 66 3.11 -0.60 7.48
CA TYR A 66 2.22 -1.15 6.46
C TYR A 66 2.33 -2.67 6.38
N PHE A 67 3.57 -3.18 6.46
CA PHE A 67 3.82 -4.61 6.39
C PHE A 67 3.26 -5.36 7.61
N ASN A 68 3.33 -4.78 8.80
CA ASN A 68 2.73 -5.35 10.01
C ASN A 68 1.20 -5.31 9.96
N LEU A 69 0.61 -4.22 9.44
CA LEU A 69 -0.84 -4.14 9.23
C LEU A 69 -1.31 -5.19 8.23
N LEU A 70 -0.59 -5.39 7.14
CA LEU A 70 -0.91 -6.37 6.09
C LEU A 70 -1.03 -7.79 6.64
N ARG A 71 -0.19 -8.15 7.63
CA ARG A 71 -0.22 -9.46 8.29
C ARG A 71 -1.50 -9.70 9.10
N SER A 72 -2.13 -8.63 9.56
CA SER A 72 -3.34 -8.69 10.39
C SER A 72 -4.61 -8.51 9.57
N ASP A 73 -4.52 -7.75 8.46
CA ASP A 73 -5.64 -7.43 7.59
C ASP A 73 -5.15 -7.29 6.14
N GLU A 74 -5.36 -8.31 5.31
CA GLU A 74 -4.99 -8.29 3.89
C GLU A 74 -5.86 -7.32 3.06
N THR A 75 -7.03 -6.91 3.55
CA THR A 75 -7.95 -6.03 2.83
C THR A 75 -7.35 -4.64 2.60
N ILE A 76 -6.40 -4.23 3.44
CA ILE A 76 -5.69 -2.96 3.28
C ILE A 76 -4.91 -2.89 1.96
N PHE A 77 -4.50 -4.04 1.42
CA PHE A 77 -3.82 -4.12 0.13
C PHE A 77 -4.81 -4.38 -1.01
N ARG A 78 -5.70 -5.36 -0.85
CA ARG A 78 -6.61 -5.82 -1.91
C ARG A 78 -7.58 -4.76 -2.41
N LYS A 79 -7.90 -3.76 -1.59
CA LYS A 79 -8.87 -2.71 -1.94
C LYS A 79 -8.31 -1.61 -2.85
N TYR A 80 -7.01 -1.55 -3.09
CA TYR A 80 -6.39 -0.52 -3.93
C TYR A 80 -5.88 -1.10 -5.25
N ASN A 81 -5.91 -0.26 -6.30
CA ASN A 81 -5.14 -0.48 -7.51
C ASN A 81 -3.68 -0.08 -7.25
N ILE A 82 -2.79 -1.06 -7.13
CA ILE A 82 -1.41 -0.89 -6.63
C ILE A 82 -0.41 -0.62 -7.77
N VAL A 83 0.49 0.33 -7.53
CA VAL A 83 1.72 0.58 -8.31
C VAL A 83 2.92 0.49 -7.38
N TYR A 84 3.91 -0.33 -7.72
CA TYR A 84 5.11 -0.51 -6.90
C TYR A 84 6.34 0.12 -7.55
N PHE A 85 7.24 0.64 -6.73
CA PHE A 85 8.48 1.28 -7.17
C PHE A 85 9.72 0.51 -6.69
N VAL A 86 9.58 -0.29 -5.63
CA VAL A 86 10.64 -1.14 -5.11
C VAL A 86 10.24 -2.61 -5.21
N LYS A 87 10.79 -3.30 -6.22
CA LYS A 87 10.45 -4.69 -6.56
C LYS A 87 10.59 -5.67 -5.39
N VAL A 88 11.65 -5.54 -4.59
CA VAL A 88 11.88 -6.43 -3.45
C VAL A 88 10.83 -6.27 -2.35
N TYR A 89 10.31 -5.05 -2.17
CA TYR A 89 9.25 -4.78 -1.21
C TYR A 89 7.92 -5.40 -1.68
N MET A 90 7.59 -5.24 -2.97
CA MET A 90 6.40 -5.88 -3.56
C MET A 90 6.45 -7.41 -3.42
N ARG A 91 7.62 -8.03 -3.62
CA ARG A 91 7.78 -9.47 -3.41
C ARG A 91 7.49 -9.86 -1.96
N LYS A 92 8.06 -9.14 -0.98
CA LYS A 92 7.82 -9.35 0.46
C LYS A 92 6.31 -9.31 0.78
N VAL A 93 5.57 -8.35 0.20
CA VAL A 93 4.12 -8.21 0.32
C VAL A 93 3.38 -9.41 -0.27
N LEU A 94 3.68 -9.79 -1.52
CA LEU A 94 3.01 -10.90 -2.20
C LEU A 94 3.25 -12.26 -1.53
N ASP A 95 4.49 -12.52 -1.10
CA ASP A 95 4.84 -13.76 -0.39
C ASP A 95 4.09 -13.88 0.94
N THR A 96 3.88 -12.75 1.62
CA THR A 96 3.09 -12.70 2.86
C THR A 96 1.62 -12.97 2.60
N LEU A 97 1.03 -12.36 1.57
CA LEU A 97 -0.37 -12.61 1.20
C LEU A 97 -0.60 -14.08 0.82
N ALA A 98 0.34 -14.67 0.06
CA ALA A 98 0.29 -16.09 -0.28
C ALA A 98 0.37 -16.99 0.97
N TYR A 99 1.25 -16.66 1.92
CA TYR A 99 1.36 -17.38 3.19
C TYR A 99 0.06 -17.32 4.00
N LEU A 100 -0.54 -16.13 4.16
CA LEU A 100 -1.80 -15.95 4.89
C LEU A 100 -2.95 -16.74 4.29
N GLU A 101 -3.05 -16.78 2.95
CA GLU A 101 -4.06 -17.57 2.25
C GLU A 101 -3.90 -19.07 2.55
N VAL A 102 -2.67 -19.59 2.49
CA VAL A 102 -2.39 -20.99 2.81
C VAL A 102 -2.68 -21.31 4.28
N GLU A 103 -2.34 -20.40 5.20
CA GLU A 103 -2.63 -20.55 6.62
C GLU A 103 -4.13 -20.63 6.88
N LYS A 104 -4.92 -19.74 6.25
CA LYS A 104 -6.38 -19.74 6.34
C LYS A 104 -6.98 -21.05 5.85
N LEU A 105 -6.59 -21.50 4.65
CA LEU A 105 -7.07 -22.77 4.08
C LEU A 105 -6.70 -23.97 4.97
N SER A 106 -5.49 -23.96 5.54
CA SER A 106 -5.04 -25.03 6.45
C SER A 106 -5.85 -25.09 7.74
N ASN A 107 -6.23 -23.93 8.28
CA ASN A 107 -7.07 -23.84 9.48
C ASN A 107 -8.51 -24.28 9.19
N GLU A 108 -9.08 -23.88 8.04
CA GLU A 108 -10.40 -24.33 7.59
C GLU A 108 -10.43 -25.86 7.43
N PHE A 109 -9.41 -26.45 6.81
CA PHE A 109 -9.30 -27.90 6.64
C PHE A 109 -9.28 -28.63 7.99
N ARG A 110 -8.42 -28.20 8.93
CA ARG A 110 -8.34 -28.77 10.29
C ARG A 110 -9.66 -28.67 11.05
N SER A 111 -10.38 -27.57 10.91
CA SER A 111 -11.68 -27.38 11.57
C SER A 111 -12.77 -28.28 10.99
N THR A 112 -12.66 -28.67 9.73
CA THR A 112 -13.62 -29.56 9.05
C THR A 112 -13.40 -31.01 9.44
N ASP A 113 -12.16 -31.44 9.64
CA ASP A 113 -11.80 -32.80 10.09
C ASP A 113 -12.12 -33.08 11.57
N SER A 114 -12.58 -32.07 12.32
CA SER A 114 -12.87 -32.18 13.76
C SER A 114 -14.33 -32.55 14.07
N PHE A 115 -15.10 -33.03 13.08
CA PHE A 115 -16.50 -33.45 13.21
C PHE A 115 -16.70 -34.93 12.89
#